data_AF-A0AAW2S7Q7-F1
#
_entry.id   AF-A0AAW2S7Q7-F1
#
_cell.length_a   1.000
_cell.length_b   1.000
_cell.length_c   1.000
_cell.angle_alpha   90.00
_cell.angle_beta   90.00
_cell.angle_gamma   90.00
#
_symmetry.space_group_name_H-M   'P 1'
#
loop_
_entity.id
_entity.type
_entity.pdbx_description
1 polymer ?
#
loop_
_entity_poly.entity_id
_entity_poly.type
_entity_poly.pdbx_seq_one_letter_code
_entity_poly.pdbx_strand_id
1 'polypeptide(L)' 'MASSLKYVRVPPNSASLAEARQRVFEFFKTACRSIPSIMEIYTLHDVVAPAQLRSTIASEIRKNAHVTNTK' A
#
# COMPACT_ATOMS: atom_id res chain seq x y z
N MET A 1 -13.23 -14.01 22.92
CA MET A 1 -13.37 -12.54 22.82
C MET A 1 -13.52 -12.19 21.34
N ALA A 2 -14.74 -11.93 20.90
CA ALA A 2 -15.09 -11.73 19.50
C ALA A 2 -14.46 -10.44 18.94
N SER A 3 -13.71 -10.55 17.84
CA SER A 3 -13.06 -9.44 17.14
C SER A 3 -14.11 -8.47 16.62
N SER A 4 -14.38 -7.42 17.40
CA SER A 4 -15.32 -6.35 17.07
C SER A 4 -14.58 -5.14 16.50
N LEU A 5 -13.57 -5.36 15.66
CA LEU A 5 -12.99 -4.30 14.84
C LEU A 5 -13.92 -4.06 13.64
N LYS A 6 -15.13 -3.56 13.95
CA LYS A 6 -16.04 -2.95 13.01
C LYS A 6 -15.23 -1.93 12.21
N TYR A 7 -15.09 -2.17 10.91
CA TYR A 7 -14.60 -1.24 9.89
C TYR A 7 -14.53 0.20 10.40
N VAL A 8 -13.39 0.57 10.99
CA VAL A 8 -13.14 1.95 11.37
C VAL A 8 -13.13 2.68 10.04
N ARG A 9 -14.21 3.42 9.76
CA ARG A 9 -14.40 4.17 8.53
C ARG A 9 -13.33 5.24 8.53
N VAL A 10 -12.16 4.91 7.98
CA VAL A 10 -11.03 5.83 7.86
C VAL A 10 -11.59 7.02 7.07
N PRO A 11 -11.60 8.24 7.64
CA PRO A 11 -12.07 9.42 6.94
C PRO A 11 -11.33 9.51 5.60
N PRO A 12 -12.02 9.82 4.48
CA PRO A 12 -11.44 9.72 3.15
C PRO A 12 -10.18 10.58 2.99
N ASN A 13 -10.14 11.71 3.70
CA ASN A 13 -9.04 12.67 3.63
C ASN A 13 -8.18 12.61 4.88
N SER A 14 -6.89 12.87 4.72
CA SER A 14 -5.97 13.05 5.85
C SER A 14 -6.05 14.49 6.35
N ALA A 15 -6.06 14.67 7.67
CA ALA A 15 -6.07 16.00 8.28
C ALA A 15 -4.72 16.71 8.19
N SER A 16 -3.63 15.96 8.02
CA SER A 16 -2.27 16.48 7.91
C SER A 16 -1.39 15.64 6.98
N LEU A 17 -0.26 16.21 6.55
CA LEU A 17 0.77 15.49 5.77
C LEU A 17 1.38 14.33 6.55
N ALA A 18 1.53 14.45 7.87
CA ALA A 18 2.06 13.38 8.71
C ALA A 18 1.12 12.17 8.73
N GLU A 19 -0.19 12.42 8.84
CA GLU A 19 -1.20 11.37 8.77
C GLU A 19 -1.25 10.74 7.37
N ALA A 20 -1.22 11.55 6.32
CA ALA A 20 -1.17 11.06 4.94
C ALA A 20 0.04 10.15 4.71
N ARG A 21 1.23 10.56 5.18
CA ARG A 21 2.45 9.77 5.10
C ARG A 21 2.34 8.44 5.85
N GLN A 22 1.76 8.44 7.05
CA GLN A 22 1.54 7.21 7.81
C GLN A 22 0.60 6.26 7.06
N ARG A 23 -0.51 6.77 6.51
CA ARG A 23 -1.45 5.97 5.72
C ARG A 23 -0.82 5.40 4.45
N VAL A 24 0.01 6.19 3.75
CA VAL A 24 0.78 5.72 2.58
C VAL A 24 1.74 4.60 2.97
N PHE A 25 2.41 4.67 4.12
CA PHE A 25 3.26 3.58 4.58
C PHE A 25 2.50 2.31 4.97
N GLU A 26 1.32 2.43 5.59
CA GLU A 26 0.46 1.27 5.85
C GLU A 26 -0.08 0.65 4.56
N PHE A 27 -0.42 1.48 3.58
CA PHE A 27 -0.75 1.01 2.23
C PHE A 27 0.43 0.29 1.57
N PHE A 28 1.64 0.85 1.63
CA PHE A 28 2.85 0.23 1.08
C PHE A 28 3.12 -1.15 1.70
N LYS A 29 3.02 -1.27 3.03
CA LYS A 29 3.16 -2.55 3.74
C LYS A 29 2.09 -3.55 3.28
N THR A 30 0.84 -3.11 3.16
CA THR A 30 -0.28 -3.95 2.70
C THR A 30 -0.05 -4.45 1.29
N ALA A 31 0.32 -3.56 0.36
CA ALA A 31 0.64 -3.90 -1.02
C ALA A 31 1.82 -4.89 -1.11
N CYS A 32 2.88 -4.69 -0.31
CA CYS A 32 4.01 -5.61 -0.30
C CYS A 32 3.66 -7.00 0.26
N ARG A 33 2.73 -7.06 1.24
CA ARG A 33 2.22 -8.31 1.82
C ARG A 33 1.24 -9.03 0.90
N SER A 34 0.54 -8.33 0.01
CA SER A 34 -0.36 -8.95 -0.97
C SER A 34 0.36 -9.50 -2.21
N ILE A 35 1.65 -9.21 -2.41
CA ILE A 35 2.40 -9.67 -3.58
C ILE A 35 2.31 -11.19 -3.79
N PRO A 36 2.49 -12.06 -2.78
CA PRO A 36 2.37 -13.51 -2.99
C PRO A 36 1.02 -13.90 -3.62
N SER A 37 -0.09 -13.37 -3.09
CA SER A 37 -1.43 -13.64 -3.64
C SER A 37 -1.61 -13.09 -5.06
N ILE A 38 -1.05 -11.92 -5.37
CA ILE A 38 -1.06 -11.36 -6.73
C ILE A 38 -0.25 -12.23 -7.69
N MET A 39 0.89 -12.76 -7.25
CA MET A 39 1.71 -13.66 -8.06
C MET A 39 0.99 -14.97 -8.38
N GLU A 40 0.24 -15.51 -7.43
CA GLU A 40 -0.58 -16.71 -7.61
C GLU A 40 -1.75 -16.46 -8.57
N ILE A 41 -2.53 -15.39 -8.34
CA ILE A 41 -3.73 -15.08 -9.14
C ILE A 41 -3.39 -14.85 -10.62
N TYR A 42 -2.26 -14.19 -10.88
CA TYR A 42 -1.84 -13.82 -12.23
C TYR A 42 -0.71 -14.71 -12.80
N THR A 43 -0.36 -15.80 -12.12
CA THR A 43 0.67 -16.77 -12.55
C THR A 43 1.99 -16.08 -12.93
N LEU A 44 2.49 -15.19 -12.07
CA LEU A 44 3.65 -14.32 -12.39
C LEU A 44 5.02 -14.91 -12.00
N HIS A 45 5.03 -16.11 -11.41
CA HIS A 45 6.23 -16.71 -10.80
C HIS A 45 7.42 -16.88 -11.76
N ASP A 46 7.15 -17.08 -13.04
CA ASP A 46 8.20 -17.31 -14.06
C ASP A 46 8.63 -16.04 -14.79
N VAL A 47 7.94 -14.91 -14.57
CA VAL A 47 8.15 -13.66 -15.32
C VAL A 47 8.81 -12.59 -14.46
N VAL A 48 8.47 -12.51 -13.18
CA VAL A 48 8.92 -11.45 -12.28
C VAL A 48 9.22 -11.99 -10.90
N ALA A 49 10.34 -11.55 -10.31
CA ALA A 49 10.67 -11.85 -8.92
C ALA A 49 9.84 -10.97 -7.95
N PRO A 50 9.42 -11.48 -6.77
CA PRO A 50 8.70 -10.68 -5.78
C PRO A 50 9.45 -9.38 -5.39
N ALA A 51 10.78 -9.41 -5.40
CA ALA A 51 11.62 -8.25 -5.12
C ALA A 51 11.47 -7.13 -6.17
N GLN A 52 11.29 -7.48 -7.45
CA GLN A 52 11.06 -6.51 -8.52
C GLN A 52 9.71 -5.83 -8.32
N LEU A 53 8.65 -6.58 -7.99
CA LEU A 53 7.33 -6.01 -7.68
C LEU A 53 7.38 -5.05 -6.48
N ARG A 54 8.09 -5.40 -5.40
CA ARG A 54 8.30 -4.49 -4.25
C ARG A 54 9.03 -3.21 -4.66
N SER A 55 10.05 -3.33 -5.51
CA SER A 55 10.80 -2.19 -6.03
C SER A 55 9.90 -1.27 -6.87
N THR A 56 9.09 -1.83 -7.77
CA THR A 56 8.14 -1.09 -8.60
C THR A 56 7.08 -0.37 -7.78
N ILE A 57 6.49 -1.03 -6.77
CA ILE A 57 5.55 -0.35 -5.87
C ILE A 57 6.21 0.85 -5.19
N ALA A 58 7.46 0.68 -4.73
CA ALA A 58 8.19 1.76 -4.09
C ALA A 58 8.54 2.90 -5.06
N SER A 59 8.83 2.62 -6.33
CA SER A 59 9.07 3.66 -7.33
C SER A 59 7.80 4.45 -7.66
N GLU A 60 6.64 3.77 -7.78
CA GLU A 60 5.36 4.44 -8.05
C GLU A 60 4.94 5.37 -6.90
N ILE A 61 5.18 4.98 -5.64
CA ILE A 61 4.93 5.87 -4.50
C ILE A 61 5.91 7.06 -4.53
N ARG A 62 7.21 6.82 -4.75
CA ARG A 62 8.22 7.89 -4.77
C ARG A 62 8.01 8.90 -5.90
N LYS A 63 7.50 8.46 -7.06
CA LYS A 63 7.15 9.33 -8.19
C LYS A 63 6.23 10.47 -7.78
N ASN A 64 5.33 10.21 -6.83
CA ASN A 64 4.33 11.16 -6.35
C ASN A 64 4.72 11.81 -5.01
N ALA A 65 5.96 11.66 -4.54
CA ALA A 65 6.40 12.18 -3.24
C ALA A 65 6.39 13.72 -3.12
N HIS A 66 6.27 14.43 -4.25
CA HIS A 66 6.17 15.89 -4.31
C HIS A 66 4.76 16.42 -4.01
N VAL A 67 3.74 15.55 -3.93
CA VAL A 67 2.36 15.96 -3.64
C VAL A 67 2.22 16.40 -2.18
N THR A 68 1.83 17.66 -1.98
CA THR A 68 1.62 18.26 -0.65
C THR A 68 0.15 18.45 -0.29
N ASN A 69 -0.77 18.21 -1.24
CA ASN A 69 -2.20 18.19 -0.96
C ASN A 69 -2.56 16.87 -0.24
N THR A 70 -3.25 16.96 0.89
CA THR A 70 -3.63 15.80 1.72
C THR A 70 -4.96 15.15 1.31
N LYS A 71 -5.58 15.62 0.22
CA LYS A 71 -6.84 15.16 -0.36
C LYS A 71 -6.62 14.57 -1.75
#